data_AF-A0A9W7LAD6-F1
#
_entry.id   AF-A0A9W7LAD6-F1
#
_cell.length_a   1.000
_cell.length_b   1.000
_cell.length_c   1.000
_cell.angle_alpha   90.00
_cell.angle_beta   90.00
_cell.angle_gamma   90.00
#
_symmetry.space_group_name_H-M   'P 1'
#
loop_
_entity.id
_entity.type
_entity.pdbx_description
1 polymer ?
#
loop_
_entity_poly.entity_id
_entity_poly.type
_entity_poly.pdbx_seq_one_letter_code
_entity_poly.pdbx_strand_id
1 'polypeptide(L)'
;MKSESEVQSAHNSSETTNVTVYSWDDLTDGQQLCLEWAVRDQDWDRIKGYAKEHGPEVLFGVCSGVVDEEWRVASVLASASRHDNVEMVKLTLEAGFDNKTAMQLAAKVSMKNSDNPTILRLLLKHGLDPNIDLRFEGFEEELSTNLLMLAAQMGHIDQAIALLDHGANVNKIMVDPDGDVFSPLTIAFCYGAHDICRLFFTRGVIPTTNDVDNVFRLCSRACKGENPKLSRDVAIKMFTAFLHLGKPDSDVVRDKFDSWHPSKRDPTIANITKHYLQGRPFCCFICEALTAKERDKLLMCPCRSVAYCSIECQVKHWKKHKVLCTGPLNERGESEAMVKKRSKTGKGMKGGGADVGVADVGVAGVGVAEGAVATGKNGKKGKKGKKGKKGRGKKK
;
A
#
# COMPACT_ATOMS: atom_id res chain seq x y z
N MET A 1 -35.76 50.83 -39.05
CA MET A 1 -35.64 51.10 -37.61
C MET A 1 -36.36 49.97 -36.89
N LYS A 2 -35.63 48.89 -36.57
CA LYS A 2 -36.15 47.75 -35.81
C LYS A 2 -35.76 47.96 -34.36
N SER A 3 -36.76 48.06 -33.50
CA SER A 3 -36.62 48.19 -32.06
C SER A 3 -36.21 46.85 -31.45
N GLU A 4 -35.22 46.93 -30.58
CA GLU A 4 -34.58 45.86 -29.83
C GLU A 4 -35.60 45.05 -29.03
N SER A 5 -35.68 43.75 -29.31
CA SER A 5 -36.29 42.77 -28.42
C SER A 5 -35.23 42.35 -27.40
N GLU A 6 -35.47 42.72 -26.14
CA GLU A 6 -34.79 42.22 -24.95
C GLU A 6 -34.81 40.69 -24.95
N VAL A 7 -33.66 40.06 -25.17
CA VAL A 7 -33.45 38.64 -24.90
C VAL A 7 -33.14 38.53 -23.41
N GLN A 8 -34.20 38.27 -22.64
CA GLN A 8 -34.09 37.88 -21.24
C GLN A 8 -33.28 36.59 -21.12
N SER A 9 -32.08 36.76 -20.55
CA SER A 9 -31.44 35.87 -19.57
C SER A 9 -32.16 34.54 -19.34
N ALA A 10 -31.73 33.51 -20.08
CA ALA A 10 -31.90 32.12 -19.65
C ALA A 10 -30.69 31.76 -18.77
N HIS A 11 -30.69 32.24 -17.53
CA HIS A 11 -29.93 31.62 -16.46
C HIS A 11 -30.51 30.23 -16.20
N ASN A 12 -29.91 29.21 -16.80
CA ASN A 12 -30.07 27.80 -16.41
C ASN A 12 -28.78 27.04 -16.77
N SER A 13 -27.78 27.09 -15.89
CA SER A 13 -26.69 26.10 -15.90
C SER A 13 -25.91 26.08 -14.57
N SER A 14 -26.58 25.86 -13.44
CA SER A 14 -25.88 25.56 -12.18
C SER A 14 -25.56 24.08 -11.99
N GLU A 15 -25.81 23.23 -13.00
CA GLU A 15 -25.64 21.77 -12.88
C GLU A 15 -24.49 21.18 -13.73
N THR A 16 -23.89 21.94 -14.65
CA THR A 16 -22.93 21.39 -15.62
C THR A 16 -21.46 21.58 -15.27
N THR A 17 -21.13 22.18 -14.13
CA THR A 17 -19.79 22.74 -13.97
C THR A 17 -18.70 21.67 -13.78
N ASN A 18 -18.96 20.46 -13.25
CA ASN A 18 -17.92 19.43 -13.07
C ASN A 18 -18.22 18.09 -13.76
N VAL A 19 -19.15 18.07 -14.71
CA VAL A 19 -19.56 16.83 -15.41
C VAL A 19 -18.68 16.61 -16.64
N THR A 20 -18.31 15.35 -16.89
CA THR A 20 -17.63 14.97 -18.15
C THR A 20 -18.65 14.94 -19.29
N VAL A 21 -18.38 15.70 -20.36
CA VAL A 21 -19.18 15.66 -21.59
C VAL A 21 -18.52 14.78 -22.65
N TYR A 22 -19.32 14.29 -23.60
CA TYR A 22 -18.86 13.42 -24.70
C TYR A 22 -18.75 14.14 -26.04
N SER A 23 -19.27 15.38 -26.13
CA SER A 23 -19.10 16.26 -27.27
C SER A 23 -18.40 17.54 -26.83
N TRP A 24 -17.50 18.03 -27.67
CA TRP A 24 -16.87 19.34 -27.47
C TRP A 24 -17.90 20.47 -27.44
N ASP A 25 -18.96 20.34 -28.24
CA ASP A 25 -20.03 21.34 -28.37
C ASP A 25 -20.91 21.44 -27.12
N ASP A 26 -20.84 20.46 -26.21
CA ASP A 26 -21.58 20.48 -24.94
C ASP A 26 -20.88 21.33 -23.86
N LEU A 27 -19.62 21.73 -24.09
CA LEU A 27 -18.90 22.68 -23.24
C LEU A 27 -19.37 24.10 -23.51
N THR A 28 -19.30 24.96 -22.48
CA THR A 28 -19.51 26.40 -22.69
C THR A 28 -18.37 26.99 -23.54
N ASP A 29 -18.64 28.07 -24.29
CA ASP A 29 -17.61 28.75 -25.10
C ASP A 29 -16.35 29.07 -24.28
N GLY A 30 -16.53 29.53 -23.03
CA GLY A 30 -15.42 29.81 -22.13
C GLY A 30 -14.60 28.57 -21.75
N GLN A 31 -15.27 27.44 -21.52
CA GLN A 31 -14.59 26.17 -21.27
C GLN A 31 -13.83 25.69 -22.51
N GLN A 32 -14.44 25.75 -23.69
CA GLN A 32 -13.79 25.37 -24.95
C GLN A 32 -12.52 26.19 -25.18
N LEU A 33 -12.58 27.52 -25.02
CA LEU A 33 -11.44 28.41 -25.16
C LEU A 33 -10.32 28.07 -24.15
N CYS A 34 -10.67 27.88 -22.88
CA CYS A 34 -9.67 27.50 -21.87
C CYS A 34 -9.02 26.14 -22.17
N LEU A 35 -9.78 25.16 -22.63
CA LEU A 35 -9.23 23.85 -23.03
C LEU A 35 -8.34 23.98 -24.26
N GLU A 36 -8.73 24.77 -25.26
CA GLU A 36 -7.94 24.99 -26.47
C GLU A 36 -6.58 25.62 -26.14
N TRP A 37 -6.59 26.71 -25.37
CA TRP A 37 -5.37 27.39 -24.94
C TRP A 37 -4.49 26.49 -24.07
N ALA A 38 -5.09 25.61 -23.25
CA ALA A 38 -4.33 24.70 -22.39
C ALA A 38 -3.67 23.55 -23.18
N VAL A 39 -4.39 23.00 -24.17
CA VAL A 39 -3.95 21.81 -24.93
C VAL A 39 -3.02 22.18 -26.09
N ARG A 40 -3.32 23.26 -26.82
CA ARG A 40 -2.59 23.64 -28.03
C ARG A 40 -1.48 24.65 -27.75
N ASP A 41 -1.81 25.69 -26.99
CA ASP A 41 -0.97 26.89 -26.91
C ASP A 41 -0.13 26.95 -25.62
N GLN A 42 -0.57 26.26 -24.57
CA GLN A 42 -0.03 26.36 -23.20
C GLN A 42 -0.01 27.82 -22.68
N ASP A 43 -1.00 28.63 -23.10
CA ASP A 43 -1.12 30.05 -22.73
C ASP A 43 -1.80 30.21 -21.37
N TRP A 44 -1.05 29.88 -20.32
CA TRP A 44 -1.55 29.85 -18.94
C TRP A 44 -1.93 31.24 -18.41
N ASP A 45 -1.24 32.29 -18.85
CA ASP A 45 -1.55 33.66 -18.42
C ASP A 45 -2.86 34.15 -19.01
N ARG A 46 -3.15 33.81 -20.28
CA ARG A 46 -4.44 34.08 -20.91
C ARG A 46 -5.57 33.33 -20.20
N ILE A 47 -5.38 32.06 -19.88
CA ILE A 47 -6.36 31.26 -19.11
C ILE A 47 -6.64 31.91 -17.74
N LYS A 48 -5.59 32.32 -17.00
CA LYS A 48 -5.73 33.01 -15.71
C LYS A 48 -6.49 34.32 -15.83
N GLY A 49 -6.17 35.13 -16.85
CA GLY A 49 -6.87 36.39 -17.13
C GLY A 49 -8.35 36.16 -17.41
N TYR A 50 -8.65 35.20 -18.27
CA TYR A 50 -10.01 34.87 -18.67
C TYR A 50 -10.86 34.34 -17.51
N ALA A 51 -10.32 33.41 -16.69
CA ALA A 51 -11.01 32.91 -15.50
C ALA A 51 -11.27 34.00 -14.45
N LYS A 52 -10.39 35.01 -14.36
CA LYS A 52 -10.61 36.16 -13.48
C LYS A 52 -11.74 37.07 -13.95
N GLU A 53 -11.93 37.19 -15.27
CA GLU A 53 -12.97 38.03 -15.87
C GLU A 53 -14.33 37.33 -15.91
N HIS A 54 -14.35 36.05 -16.25
CA HIS A 54 -15.59 35.30 -16.54
C HIS A 54 -16.01 34.32 -15.43
N GLY A 55 -15.23 34.20 -14.36
CA GLY A 55 -15.47 33.26 -13.27
C GLY A 55 -14.65 31.97 -13.43
N PRO A 56 -14.30 31.30 -12.32
CA PRO A 56 -13.45 30.11 -12.34
C PRO A 56 -14.09 28.88 -13.01
N GLU A 57 -15.41 28.85 -13.21
CA GLU A 57 -16.17 27.74 -13.78
C GLU A 57 -15.76 27.42 -15.23
N VAL A 58 -15.15 28.38 -15.92
CA VAL A 58 -14.55 28.20 -17.25
C VAL A 58 -13.41 27.18 -17.24
N LEU A 59 -12.79 26.93 -16.09
CA LEU A 59 -11.69 25.96 -15.94
C LEU A 59 -12.18 24.52 -15.81
N PHE A 60 -13.49 24.32 -15.61
CA PHE A 60 -14.02 23.02 -15.24
C PHE A 60 -14.49 22.17 -16.42
N GLY A 61 -14.26 22.65 -17.65
CA GLY A 61 -14.55 21.88 -18.85
C GLY A 61 -13.79 20.55 -18.83
N VAL A 62 -14.55 19.46 -18.94
CA VAL A 62 -14.01 18.11 -19.12
C VAL A 62 -14.69 17.48 -20.31
N CYS A 63 -13.97 17.32 -21.41
CA CYS A 63 -14.45 16.63 -22.60
C CYS A 63 -13.79 15.26 -22.69
N SER A 64 -14.55 14.26 -23.10
CA SER A 64 -14.06 12.91 -23.37
C SER A 64 -14.48 12.44 -24.75
N GLY A 65 -13.63 11.66 -25.42
CA GLY A 65 -13.93 11.15 -26.75
C GLY A 65 -12.94 10.11 -27.21
N VAL A 66 -13.29 9.38 -28.27
CA VAL A 66 -12.41 8.39 -28.90
C VAL A 66 -11.62 9.07 -30.02
N VAL A 67 -10.30 9.08 -29.91
CA VAL A 67 -9.37 9.58 -30.93
C VAL A 67 -8.41 8.44 -31.26
N ASP A 68 -8.31 8.05 -32.53
CA ASP A 68 -7.46 6.95 -32.99
C ASP A 68 -7.72 5.64 -32.23
N GLU A 69 -8.99 5.29 -32.01
CA GLU A 69 -9.43 4.13 -31.22
C GLU A 69 -9.06 4.21 -29.72
N GLU A 70 -8.43 5.30 -29.25
CA GLU A 70 -8.11 5.54 -27.84
C GLU A 70 -9.07 6.52 -27.19
N TRP A 71 -9.50 6.20 -25.98
CA TRP A 71 -10.27 7.13 -25.16
C TRP A 71 -9.39 8.24 -24.57
N ARG A 72 -9.73 9.51 -24.85
CA ARG A 72 -9.01 10.68 -24.32
C ARG A 72 -9.93 11.58 -23.51
N VAL A 73 -9.45 12.00 -22.34
CA VAL A 73 -10.08 13.03 -21.51
C VAL A 73 -9.25 14.30 -21.59
N ALA A 74 -9.87 15.39 -22.04
CA ALA A 74 -9.29 16.72 -22.11
C ALA A 74 -9.85 17.60 -20.98
N SER A 75 -8.96 18.22 -20.21
CA SER A 75 -9.30 19.22 -19.20
C SER A 75 -8.10 20.14 -18.96
N VAL A 76 -8.36 21.36 -18.47
CA VAL A 76 -7.29 22.29 -18.05
C VAL A 76 -6.42 21.64 -16.97
N LEU A 77 -7.04 20.94 -16.01
CA LEU A 77 -6.33 20.26 -14.92
C LEU A 77 -5.35 19.19 -15.43
N ALA A 78 -5.78 18.33 -16.36
CA ALA A 78 -4.95 17.26 -16.90
C ALA A 78 -3.80 17.82 -17.76
N SER A 79 -4.06 18.86 -18.57
CA SER A 79 -3.02 19.54 -19.36
C SER A 79 -2.01 20.25 -18.49
N ALA A 80 -2.46 21.03 -17.50
CA ALA A 80 -1.57 21.67 -16.52
C ALA A 80 -0.69 20.64 -15.79
N SER A 81 -1.27 19.49 -15.42
CA SER A 81 -0.54 18.40 -14.76
C SER A 81 0.49 17.72 -15.66
N ARG A 82 0.19 17.56 -16.96
CA ARG A 82 1.12 17.01 -17.94
C ARG A 82 2.36 17.90 -18.13
N HIS A 83 2.17 19.22 -18.05
CA HIS A 83 3.20 20.24 -18.23
C HIS A 83 3.82 20.72 -16.90
N ASP A 84 3.59 20.01 -15.79
CA ASP A 84 4.09 20.35 -14.45
C ASP A 84 3.77 21.79 -14.00
N ASN A 85 2.65 22.35 -14.49
CA ASN A 85 2.19 23.69 -14.10
C ASN A 85 1.44 23.64 -12.78
N VAL A 86 2.20 23.60 -11.68
CA VAL A 86 1.69 23.55 -10.30
C VAL A 86 0.76 24.72 -9.97
N GLU A 87 1.03 25.92 -10.49
CA GLU A 87 0.20 27.11 -10.25
C GLU A 87 -1.20 26.94 -10.85
N MET A 88 -1.29 26.50 -12.11
CA MET A 88 -2.56 26.27 -12.79
C MET A 88 -3.34 25.10 -12.18
N VAL A 89 -2.65 24.03 -11.79
CA VAL A 89 -3.26 22.91 -11.04
C VAL A 89 -3.87 23.43 -9.74
N LYS A 90 -3.10 24.19 -8.96
CA LYS A 90 -3.56 24.75 -7.69
C LYS A 90 -4.77 25.67 -7.89
N LEU A 91 -4.72 26.58 -8.86
CA LEU A 91 -5.80 27.52 -9.17
C LEU A 91 -7.09 26.77 -9.53
N THR A 92 -6.98 25.77 -10.41
CA THR A 92 -8.14 24.96 -10.84
C THR A 92 -8.76 24.19 -9.68
N LEU A 93 -7.95 23.62 -8.78
CA LEU A 93 -8.43 22.88 -7.61
C LEU A 93 -8.99 23.80 -6.51
N GLU A 94 -8.40 24.97 -6.29
CA GLU A 94 -8.89 25.98 -5.33
C GLU A 94 -10.20 26.62 -5.78
N ALA A 95 -10.47 26.63 -7.08
CA ALA A 95 -11.74 27.04 -7.66
C ALA A 95 -12.90 26.06 -7.36
N GLY A 96 -12.62 24.82 -6.95
CA GLY A 96 -13.65 23.81 -6.66
C GLY A 96 -13.85 22.75 -7.75
N PHE A 97 -12.89 22.59 -8.66
CA PHE A 97 -12.86 21.48 -9.60
C PHE A 97 -12.84 20.14 -8.86
N ASP A 98 -13.78 19.24 -9.14
CA ASP A 98 -13.91 17.93 -8.47
C ASP A 98 -14.20 16.75 -9.41
N ASN A 99 -14.01 16.93 -10.73
CA ASN A 99 -14.22 15.85 -11.70
C ASN A 99 -13.22 14.70 -11.49
N LYS A 100 -13.73 13.56 -11.02
CA LYS A 100 -12.92 12.41 -10.60
C LYS A 100 -12.03 11.86 -11.70
N THR A 101 -12.57 11.71 -12.92
CA THR A 101 -11.85 11.15 -14.07
C THR A 101 -10.69 12.05 -14.48
N ALA A 102 -10.93 13.36 -14.57
CA ALA A 102 -9.90 14.33 -14.89
C ALA A 102 -8.83 14.45 -13.79
N MET A 103 -9.22 14.42 -12.50
CA MET A 103 -8.27 14.41 -11.38
C MET A 103 -7.39 13.16 -11.39
N GLN A 104 -7.94 12.01 -11.75
CA GLN A 104 -7.19 10.76 -11.88
C GLN A 104 -6.24 10.74 -13.06
N LEU A 105 -6.68 11.25 -14.20
CA LEU A 105 -5.80 11.43 -15.35
C LEU A 105 -4.66 12.40 -14.99
N ALA A 106 -4.96 13.54 -14.37
CA ALA A 106 -3.99 14.51 -13.87
C ALA A 106 -2.94 13.87 -12.93
N ALA A 107 -3.38 13.01 -12.01
CA ALA A 107 -2.47 12.25 -11.15
C ALA A 107 -1.57 11.31 -11.97
N LYS A 108 -2.14 10.52 -12.89
CA LYS A 108 -1.37 9.56 -13.68
C LYS A 108 -0.35 10.24 -14.60
N VAL A 109 -0.72 11.31 -15.30
CA VAL A 109 0.20 12.02 -16.21
C VAL A 109 1.33 12.70 -15.44
N SER A 110 1.03 13.33 -14.29
CA SER A 110 2.08 13.95 -13.47
C SER A 110 3.03 12.91 -12.89
N MET A 111 2.52 11.76 -12.42
CA MET A 111 3.34 10.66 -11.89
C MET A 111 4.23 9.99 -12.95
N LYS A 112 3.76 9.89 -14.20
CA LYS A 112 4.56 9.35 -15.32
C LYS A 112 5.70 10.30 -15.71
N ASN A 113 5.44 11.61 -15.69
CA ASN A 113 6.36 12.61 -16.23
C ASN A 113 7.40 13.11 -15.19
N SER A 114 7.15 12.93 -13.90
CA SER A 114 7.97 13.48 -12.83
C SER A 114 7.98 12.55 -11.61
N ASP A 115 9.09 12.54 -10.86
CA ASP A 115 9.18 11.92 -9.53
C ASP A 115 8.66 12.86 -8.42
N ASN A 116 8.50 14.15 -8.73
CA ASN A 116 8.02 15.17 -7.81
C ASN A 116 6.55 14.90 -7.41
N PRO A 117 6.25 14.65 -6.11
CA PRO A 117 4.91 14.34 -5.67
C PRO A 117 4.02 15.59 -5.50
N THR A 118 4.47 16.80 -5.86
CA THR A 118 3.76 18.05 -5.56
C THR A 118 2.35 18.08 -6.14
N ILE A 119 2.19 17.81 -7.44
CA ILE A 119 0.87 17.78 -8.10
C ILE A 119 0.00 16.67 -7.52
N LEU A 120 0.57 15.47 -7.35
CA LEU A 120 -0.14 14.36 -6.72
C LEU A 120 -0.64 14.71 -5.31
N ARG A 121 0.17 15.37 -4.49
CA ARG A 121 -0.20 15.81 -3.14
C ARG A 121 -1.31 16.88 -3.17
N LEU A 122 -1.28 17.80 -4.14
CA LEU A 122 -2.37 18.76 -4.34
C LEU A 122 -3.67 18.04 -4.68
N LEU A 123 -3.64 17.11 -5.64
CA LEU A 123 -4.82 16.34 -6.03
C LEU A 123 -5.39 15.53 -4.86
N LEU A 124 -4.53 14.82 -4.11
CA LEU A 124 -4.93 14.06 -2.91
C LEU A 124 -5.55 14.96 -1.83
N LYS A 125 -4.96 16.14 -1.59
CA LYS A 125 -5.49 17.12 -0.63
C LYS A 125 -6.88 17.65 -1.04
N HIS A 126 -7.15 17.72 -2.34
CA HIS A 126 -8.42 18.20 -2.91
C HIS A 126 -9.40 17.07 -3.24
N GLY A 127 -9.22 15.87 -2.66
CA GLY A 127 -10.24 14.81 -2.70
C GLY A 127 -10.06 13.75 -3.78
N LEU A 128 -8.89 13.69 -4.46
CA LEU A 128 -8.54 12.53 -5.29
C LEU A 128 -8.59 11.25 -4.44
N ASP A 129 -9.46 10.32 -4.80
CA ASP A 129 -9.50 8.98 -4.18
C ASP A 129 -8.39 8.09 -4.76
N PRO A 130 -7.34 7.72 -3.98
CA PRO A 130 -6.26 6.89 -4.49
C PRO A 130 -6.67 5.45 -4.84
N ASN A 131 -7.89 5.04 -4.48
CA ASN A 131 -8.42 3.69 -4.70
C ASN A 131 -9.43 3.59 -5.84
N ILE A 132 -9.58 4.65 -6.64
CA ILE A 132 -10.52 4.62 -7.75
C ILE A 132 -10.25 3.43 -8.68
N ASP A 133 -11.32 2.86 -9.22
CA ASP A 133 -11.26 1.77 -10.18
C ASP A 133 -12.04 2.19 -11.43
N LEU A 134 -11.35 2.86 -12.38
CA LEU A 134 -11.95 3.42 -13.59
C LEU A 134 -12.15 2.39 -14.71
N ARG A 135 -11.86 1.10 -14.48
CA ARG A 135 -12.10 0.03 -15.45
C ARG A 135 -13.56 -0.07 -15.88
N PHE A 136 -14.49 0.34 -15.02
CA PHE A 136 -15.94 0.28 -15.27
C PHE A 136 -16.47 1.41 -16.17
N GLU A 137 -15.63 2.34 -16.61
CA GLU A 137 -16.04 3.44 -17.48
C GLU A 137 -15.52 3.29 -18.94
N GLY A 138 -15.06 2.10 -19.36
CA GLY A 138 -14.63 1.84 -20.74
C GLY A 138 -13.19 2.30 -21.06
N PHE A 139 -12.39 2.59 -20.04
CA PHE A 139 -10.98 2.99 -20.18
C PHE A 139 -10.07 1.76 -20.07
N GLU A 140 -10.06 0.92 -21.11
CA GLU A 140 -9.58 -0.46 -20.96
C GLU A 140 -8.06 -0.62 -20.84
N GLU A 141 -7.24 0.23 -21.46
CA GLU A 141 -5.79 -0.04 -21.54
C GLU A 141 -4.92 0.89 -20.68
N GLU A 142 -5.05 2.21 -20.82
CA GLU A 142 -4.15 3.15 -20.13
C GLU A 142 -4.47 3.31 -18.63
N LEU A 143 -5.68 2.94 -18.19
CA LEU A 143 -6.15 3.06 -16.81
C LEU A 143 -6.10 1.77 -15.99
N SER A 144 -5.66 0.66 -16.58
CA SER A 144 -5.60 -0.68 -15.96
C SER A 144 -4.67 -0.80 -14.75
N THR A 145 -3.85 0.21 -14.47
CA THR A 145 -2.94 0.27 -13.31
C THR A 145 -3.41 1.31 -12.29
N ASN A 146 -3.54 0.90 -11.02
CA ASN A 146 -3.86 1.84 -9.93
C ASN A 146 -2.66 2.75 -9.62
N LEU A 147 -2.90 3.89 -8.96
CA LEU A 147 -1.84 4.89 -8.71
C LEU A 147 -0.66 4.29 -7.93
N LEU A 148 -0.92 3.38 -6.99
CA LEU A 148 0.14 2.78 -6.17
C LEU A 148 1.03 1.82 -6.96
N MET A 149 0.44 1.05 -7.87
CA MET A 149 1.16 0.23 -8.83
C MET A 149 1.96 1.10 -9.80
N LEU A 150 1.42 2.24 -10.25
CA LEU A 150 2.15 3.18 -11.10
C LEU A 150 3.39 3.75 -10.37
N ALA A 151 3.25 4.18 -9.12
CA ALA A 151 4.39 4.62 -8.31
C ALA A 151 5.44 3.51 -8.16
N ALA A 152 5.02 2.26 -7.97
CA ALA A 152 5.92 1.11 -7.89
C ALA A 152 6.63 0.81 -9.22
N GLN A 153 5.92 0.89 -10.34
CA GLN A 153 6.46 0.72 -11.68
C GLN A 153 7.50 1.79 -12.02
N MET A 154 7.23 3.05 -11.66
CA MET A 154 8.15 4.17 -11.89
C MET A 154 9.30 4.23 -10.87
N GLY A 155 9.20 3.51 -9.75
CA GLY A 155 10.18 3.55 -8.66
C GLY A 155 10.12 4.82 -7.81
N HIS A 156 9.05 5.61 -7.90
CA HIS A 156 8.89 6.89 -7.22
C HIS A 156 8.40 6.71 -5.77
N ILE A 157 9.33 6.55 -4.82
CA ILE A 157 9.00 6.26 -3.42
C ILE A 157 8.17 7.36 -2.75
N ASP A 158 8.44 8.63 -3.03
CA ASP A 158 7.71 9.74 -2.41
C ASP A 158 6.25 9.83 -2.87
N GLN A 159 5.98 9.40 -4.11
CA GLN A 159 4.62 9.25 -4.62
C GLN A 159 3.92 8.07 -3.95
N ALA A 160 4.59 6.93 -3.78
CA ALA A 160 4.05 5.79 -3.03
C ALA A 160 3.74 6.16 -1.57
N ILE A 161 4.62 6.92 -0.90
CA ILE A 161 4.38 7.45 0.45
C ILE A 161 3.16 8.35 0.46
N ALA A 162 3.08 9.32 -0.46
CA ALA A 162 1.95 10.25 -0.53
C ALA A 162 0.60 9.51 -0.70
N LEU A 163 0.54 8.51 -1.57
CA LEU A 163 -0.65 7.69 -1.79
C LEU A 163 -1.04 6.91 -0.54
N LEU A 164 -0.08 6.22 0.10
CA LEU A 164 -0.34 5.42 1.30
C LEU A 164 -0.73 6.28 2.50
N ASP A 165 -0.19 7.50 2.61
CA ASP A 165 -0.56 8.47 3.66
C ASP A 165 -2.01 8.98 3.48
N HIS A 166 -2.54 8.93 2.25
CA HIS A 166 -3.93 9.28 1.91
C HIS A 166 -4.85 8.05 1.77
N GLY A 167 -4.44 6.88 2.29
CA GLY A 167 -5.31 5.71 2.38
C GLY A 167 -5.37 4.84 1.12
N ALA A 168 -4.38 4.91 0.23
CA ALA A 168 -4.24 3.94 -0.85
C ALA A 168 -4.15 2.51 -0.29
N ASN A 169 -4.95 1.60 -0.84
CA ASN A 169 -5.01 0.21 -0.42
C ASN A 169 -3.83 -0.57 -1.02
N VAL A 170 -2.84 -0.84 -0.17
CA VAL A 170 -1.62 -1.57 -0.52
C VAL A 170 -1.87 -3.03 -0.96
N ASN A 171 -3.05 -3.59 -0.65
CA ASN A 171 -3.48 -4.93 -1.01
C ASN A 171 -4.49 -4.94 -2.18
N LYS A 172 -4.74 -3.81 -2.86
CA LYS A 172 -5.67 -3.75 -3.99
C LYS A 172 -5.10 -4.52 -5.19
N ILE A 173 -5.68 -5.68 -5.47
CA ILE A 173 -5.37 -6.46 -6.66
C ILE A 173 -6.09 -5.93 -7.89
N MET A 174 -5.47 -6.12 -9.04
CA MET A 174 -6.05 -5.87 -10.36
C MET A 174 -5.92 -7.14 -11.19
N VAL A 175 -6.83 -7.27 -12.15
CA VAL A 175 -6.84 -8.37 -13.13
C VAL A 175 -6.86 -7.72 -14.49
N ASP A 176 -5.94 -8.12 -15.36
CA ASP A 176 -5.90 -7.66 -16.74
C ASP A 176 -6.89 -8.45 -17.62
N PRO A 177 -7.07 -8.08 -18.90
CA PRO A 177 -7.95 -8.80 -19.81
C PRO A 177 -7.57 -10.26 -20.05
N ASP A 178 -6.28 -10.62 -19.91
CA ASP A 178 -5.76 -11.99 -20.06
C ASP A 178 -6.03 -12.85 -18.81
N GLY A 179 -6.51 -12.24 -17.73
CA GLY A 179 -6.83 -12.90 -16.47
C GLY A 179 -5.65 -12.95 -15.49
N ASP A 180 -4.53 -12.28 -15.80
CA ASP A 180 -3.38 -12.21 -14.92
C ASP A 180 -3.66 -11.27 -13.73
N VAL A 181 -3.30 -11.74 -12.54
CA VAL A 181 -3.53 -11.01 -11.29
C VAL A 181 -2.28 -10.24 -10.88
N PHE A 182 -2.42 -8.93 -10.78
CA PHE A 182 -1.38 -8.01 -10.33
C PHE A 182 -1.70 -7.43 -8.95
N SER A 183 -0.69 -7.30 -8.11
CA SER A 183 -0.74 -6.61 -6.83
C SER A 183 0.33 -5.50 -6.82
N PRO A 184 0.21 -4.45 -5.97
CA PRO A 184 1.29 -3.47 -5.82
C PRO A 184 2.62 -4.16 -5.52
N LEU A 185 2.59 -5.25 -4.75
CA LEU A 185 3.76 -6.06 -4.44
C LEU A 185 4.35 -6.72 -5.69
N THR A 186 3.57 -7.40 -6.53
CA THR A 186 4.11 -8.04 -7.74
C THR A 186 4.69 -7.02 -8.71
N ILE A 187 4.04 -5.86 -8.87
CA ILE A 187 4.57 -4.77 -9.70
C ILE A 187 5.92 -4.26 -9.16
N ALA A 188 6.05 -4.03 -7.84
CA ALA A 188 7.32 -3.63 -7.26
C ALA A 188 8.44 -4.66 -7.56
N PHE A 189 8.14 -5.96 -7.51
CA PHE A 189 9.09 -7.02 -7.87
C PHE A 189 9.44 -7.05 -9.35
N CYS A 190 8.47 -6.87 -10.25
CA CYS A 190 8.69 -6.84 -11.69
C CYS A 190 9.63 -5.71 -12.12
N TYR A 191 9.60 -4.58 -11.41
CA TYR A 191 10.40 -3.39 -11.71
C TYR A 191 11.60 -3.19 -10.77
N GLY A 192 11.87 -4.12 -9.86
CA GLY A 192 13.02 -4.04 -8.95
C GLY A 192 12.95 -2.88 -7.95
N ALA A 193 11.75 -2.37 -7.65
CA ALA A 193 11.52 -1.24 -6.75
C ALA A 193 11.67 -1.67 -5.27
N HIS A 194 12.89 -1.99 -4.85
CA HIS A 194 13.22 -2.53 -3.54
C HIS A 194 12.72 -1.66 -2.38
N ASP A 195 12.93 -0.35 -2.45
CA ASP A 195 12.58 0.54 -1.34
C ASP A 195 11.05 0.70 -1.20
N ILE A 196 10.32 0.67 -2.32
CA ILE A 196 8.86 0.64 -2.35
C ILE A 196 8.35 -0.71 -1.82
N CYS A 197 8.99 -1.83 -2.16
CA CYS A 197 8.64 -3.15 -1.60
C CYS A 197 8.79 -3.17 -0.07
N ARG A 198 9.87 -2.60 0.47
CA ARG A 198 10.05 -2.46 1.93
C ARG A 198 8.99 -1.54 2.55
N LEU A 199 8.65 -0.44 1.88
CA LEU A 199 7.57 0.45 2.30
C LEU A 199 6.25 -0.30 2.38
N PHE A 200 5.91 -1.10 1.37
CA PHE A 200 4.68 -1.89 1.32
C PHE A 200 4.56 -2.87 2.48
N PHE A 201 5.61 -3.62 2.83
CA PHE A 201 5.58 -4.47 4.02
C PHE A 201 5.42 -3.67 5.32
N THR A 202 6.06 -2.51 5.41
CA THR A 202 5.92 -1.61 6.57
C THR A 202 4.50 -1.05 6.70
N ARG A 203 3.77 -0.97 5.58
CA ARG A 203 2.36 -0.51 5.51
C ARG A 203 1.34 -1.65 5.56
N GLY A 204 1.77 -2.88 5.87
CA GLY A 204 0.85 -4.01 6.12
C GLY A 204 0.42 -4.76 4.86
N VAL A 205 1.25 -4.83 3.82
CA VAL A 205 1.05 -5.84 2.77
C VAL A 205 1.08 -7.24 3.37
N ILE A 206 0.09 -8.05 2.99
CA ILE A 206 0.01 -9.46 3.33
C ILE A 206 0.25 -10.25 2.04
N PRO A 207 1.40 -10.93 1.91
CA PRO A 207 1.65 -11.78 0.75
C PRO A 207 0.60 -12.87 0.58
N THR A 208 0.03 -12.95 -0.61
CA THR A 208 -0.88 -14.03 -1.01
C THR A 208 -0.11 -15.23 -1.56
N THR A 209 -0.79 -16.36 -1.75
CA THR A 209 -0.23 -17.54 -2.43
C THR A 209 0.29 -17.23 -3.83
N ASN A 210 -0.39 -16.34 -4.57
CA ASN A 210 0.05 -15.91 -5.90
C ASN A 210 1.31 -15.05 -5.82
N ASP A 211 1.41 -14.16 -4.83
CA ASP A 211 2.61 -13.35 -4.62
C ASP A 211 3.83 -14.24 -4.31
N VAL A 212 3.66 -15.26 -3.47
CA VAL A 212 4.75 -16.22 -3.16
C VAL A 212 5.27 -16.87 -4.44
N ASP A 213 4.38 -17.46 -5.25
CA ASP A 213 4.80 -18.14 -6.50
C ASP A 213 5.47 -17.18 -7.49
N ASN A 214 4.88 -15.99 -7.68
CA ASN A 214 5.44 -14.95 -8.55
C ASN A 214 6.83 -14.48 -8.08
N VAL A 215 7.02 -14.25 -6.78
CA VAL A 215 8.31 -13.83 -6.21
C VAL A 215 9.37 -14.91 -6.39
N PHE A 216 9.05 -16.18 -6.12
CA PHE A 216 9.98 -17.29 -6.40
C PHE A 216 10.37 -17.33 -7.88
N ARG A 217 9.40 -17.15 -8.78
CA ARG A 217 9.63 -17.15 -10.23
C ARG A 217 10.52 -16.02 -10.70
N LEU A 218 10.17 -14.79 -10.32
CA LEU A 218 10.87 -13.58 -10.72
C LEU A 218 12.30 -13.55 -10.17
N CYS A 219 12.49 -13.87 -8.89
CA CYS A 219 13.81 -13.87 -8.26
C CYS A 219 14.71 -14.98 -8.80
N SER A 220 14.18 -16.18 -9.05
CA SER A 220 14.96 -17.27 -9.65
C SER A 220 15.41 -16.94 -11.07
N ARG A 221 14.52 -16.34 -11.88
CA ARG A 221 14.84 -15.90 -13.24
C ARG A 221 15.90 -14.79 -13.24
N ALA A 222 15.75 -13.79 -12.35
CA ALA A 222 16.74 -12.73 -12.17
C ALA A 222 18.10 -13.28 -11.72
N CYS A 223 18.13 -14.27 -10.84
CA CYS A 223 19.37 -14.91 -10.40
C CYS A 223 20.13 -15.63 -11.53
N LYS A 224 19.43 -16.06 -12.59
CA LYS A 224 20.02 -16.66 -13.81
C LYS A 224 20.41 -15.62 -14.88
N GLY A 225 20.12 -14.34 -14.66
CA GLY A 225 20.33 -13.29 -15.65
C GLY A 225 19.27 -13.26 -16.76
N GLU A 226 18.16 -13.98 -16.60
CA GLU A 226 17.07 -14.11 -17.58
C GLU A 226 15.98 -13.03 -17.42
N ASN A 227 16.17 -12.05 -16.52
CA ASN A 227 15.21 -10.96 -16.28
C ASN A 227 15.81 -9.61 -16.70
N PRO A 228 15.20 -8.89 -17.65
CA PRO A 228 15.75 -7.63 -18.15
C PRO A 228 15.65 -6.46 -17.17
N LYS A 229 14.70 -6.50 -16.21
CA LYS A 229 14.41 -5.39 -15.29
C LYS A 229 14.92 -5.61 -13.86
N LEU A 230 15.05 -6.86 -13.44
CA LEU A 230 15.43 -7.23 -12.08
C LEU A 230 16.82 -7.90 -12.07
N SER A 231 17.82 -7.22 -11.52
CA SER A 231 19.17 -7.79 -11.38
C SER A 231 19.24 -8.84 -10.27
N ARG A 232 20.26 -9.71 -10.31
CA ARG A 232 20.50 -10.75 -9.28
C ARG A 232 20.56 -10.16 -7.87
N ASP A 233 21.32 -9.08 -7.66
CA ASP A 233 21.52 -8.50 -6.32
C ASP A 233 20.25 -7.86 -5.77
N VAL A 234 19.50 -7.15 -6.63
CA VAL A 234 18.21 -6.57 -6.24
C VAL A 234 17.21 -7.68 -5.96
N ALA A 235 17.17 -8.74 -6.78
CA ALA A 235 16.32 -9.90 -6.57
C ALA A 235 16.56 -10.57 -5.20
N ILE A 236 17.82 -10.78 -4.83
CA ILE A 236 18.19 -11.39 -3.54
C ILE A 236 17.76 -10.48 -2.38
N LYS A 237 17.99 -9.16 -2.47
CA LYS A 237 17.55 -8.19 -1.46
C LYS A 237 16.04 -8.18 -1.29
N MET A 238 15.30 -8.09 -2.39
CA MET A 238 13.83 -8.09 -2.37
C MET A 238 13.26 -9.41 -1.85
N PHE A 239 13.82 -10.56 -2.25
CA PHE A 239 13.42 -11.88 -1.74
C PHE A 239 13.65 -11.98 -0.23
N THR A 240 14.79 -11.46 0.25
CA THR A 240 15.13 -11.40 1.67
C THR A 240 14.12 -10.53 2.43
N ALA A 241 13.79 -9.35 1.91
CA ALA A 241 12.78 -8.46 2.50
C ALA A 241 11.39 -9.11 2.52
N PHE A 242 11.01 -9.82 1.46
CA PHE A 242 9.72 -10.54 1.38
C PHE A 242 9.56 -11.58 2.49
N LEU A 243 10.57 -12.42 2.73
CA LEU A 243 10.50 -13.41 3.80
C LEU A 243 10.66 -12.78 5.19
N HIS A 244 11.52 -11.77 5.33
CA HIS A 244 11.81 -11.16 6.65
C HIS A 244 10.72 -10.21 7.15
N LEU A 245 10.27 -9.30 6.28
CA LEU A 245 9.28 -8.27 6.60
C LEU A 245 7.86 -8.72 6.24
N GLY A 246 7.69 -9.31 5.05
CA GLY A 246 6.39 -9.76 4.57
C GLY A 246 5.85 -10.98 5.30
N LYS A 247 6.75 -11.84 5.82
CA LYS A 247 6.40 -13.03 6.62
C LYS A 247 5.21 -13.83 6.04
N PRO A 248 5.28 -14.23 4.75
CA PRO A 248 4.24 -15.04 4.12
C PRO A 248 3.98 -16.32 4.91
N ASP A 249 2.79 -16.89 4.77
CA ASP A 249 2.47 -18.17 5.40
C ASP A 249 3.55 -19.24 5.06
N SER A 250 4.12 -19.86 6.09
CA SER A 250 5.25 -20.79 5.92
C SER A 250 4.87 -22.08 5.19
N ASP A 251 3.61 -22.51 5.30
CA ASP A 251 3.13 -23.71 4.61
C ASP A 251 2.93 -23.42 3.13
N VAL A 252 2.46 -22.22 2.79
CA VAL A 252 2.43 -21.73 1.40
C VAL A 252 3.84 -21.61 0.82
N VAL A 253 4.79 -21.04 1.56
CA VAL A 253 6.20 -20.97 1.12
C VAL A 253 6.77 -22.38 0.91
N ARG A 254 6.47 -23.33 1.80
CA ARG A 254 6.93 -24.72 1.69
C ARG A 254 6.36 -25.41 0.46
N ASP A 255 5.05 -25.33 0.25
CA ASP A 255 4.36 -25.87 -0.93
C ASP A 255 5.00 -25.36 -2.22
N LYS A 256 5.15 -24.04 -2.37
CA LYS A 256 5.75 -23.45 -3.56
C LYS A 256 7.22 -23.81 -3.71
N PHE A 257 7.99 -23.75 -2.63
CA PHE A 257 9.39 -24.13 -2.67
C PHE A 257 9.58 -25.58 -3.11
N ASP A 258 8.76 -26.51 -2.63
CA ASP A 258 8.88 -27.94 -2.91
C ASP A 258 8.37 -28.33 -4.30
N SER A 259 7.36 -27.62 -4.82
CA SER A 259 6.85 -27.83 -6.19
C SER A 259 7.90 -27.54 -7.29
N TRP A 260 8.93 -26.75 -6.97
CA TRP A 260 10.01 -26.42 -7.90
C TRP A 260 11.09 -27.50 -7.91
N HIS A 261 11.47 -28.02 -9.09
CA HIS A 261 12.55 -29.00 -9.19
C HIS A 261 13.88 -28.45 -8.60
N PRO A 262 14.62 -29.20 -7.75
CA PRO A 262 15.84 -28.71 -7.08
C PRO A 262 16.89 -28.09 -8.01
N SER A 263 17.06 -28.64 -9.22
CA SER A 263 18.02 -28.11 -10.21
C SER A 263 17.65 -26.73 -10.75
N LYS A 264 16.40 -26.29 -10.60
CA LYS A 264 15.93 -24.97 -11.05
C LYS A 264 16.08 -23.89 -9.97
N ARG A 265 16.39 -24.27 -8.73
CA ARG A 265 16.45 -23.36 -7.58
C ARG A 265 17.82 -22.69 -7.52
N ASP A 266 17.85 -21.36 -7.47
CA ASP A 266 19.10 -20.64 -7.18
C ASP A 266 19.60 -21.02 -5.76
N PRO A 267 20.89 -21.33 -5.56
CA PRO A 267 21.42 -21.75 -4.26
C PRO A 267 21.21 -20.73 -3.13
N THR A 268 21.27 -19.43 -3.44
CA THR A 268 21.11 -18.35 -2.46
C THR A 268 19.65 -18.28 -2.03
N ILE A 269 18.73 -18.21 -3.00
CA ILE A 269 17.27 -18.22 -2.76
C ILE A 269 16.86 -19.47 -1.97
N ALA A 270 17.38 -20.64 -2.34
CA ALA A 270 17.12 -21.89 -1.65
C ALA A 270 17.63 -21.88 -0.21
N ASN A 271 18.82 -21.33 0.06
CA ASN A 271 19.35 -21.26 1.41
C ASN A 271 18.54 -20.31 2.31
N ILE A 272 18.19 -19.13 1.80
CA ILE A 272 17.32 -18.16 2.51
C ILE A 272 15.98 -18.82 2.85
N THR A 273 15.34 -19.48 1.87
CA THR A 273 14.05 -20.15 2.05
C THR A 273 14.13 -21.24 3.12
N LYS A 274 15.17 -22.08 3.10
CA LYS A 274 15.36 -23.13 4.11
C LYS A 274 15.49 -22.55 5.52
N HIS A 275 16.24 -21.46 5.68
CA HIS A 275 16.36 -20.79 6.97
C HIS A 275 15.03 -20.21 7.44
N TYR A 276 14.26 -19.57 6.54
CA TYR A 276 12.92 -19.07 6.83
C TYR A 276 12.00 -20.19 7.36
N LEU A 277 11.91 -21.31 6.63
CA LEU A 277 11.07 -22.46 7.01
C LEU A 277 11.51 -23.14 8.32
N GLN A 278 12.77 -22.99 8.70
CA GLN A 278 13.32 -23.48 9.98
C GLN A 278 13.14 -22.49 11.13
N GLY A 279 12.57 -21.30 10.89
CA GLY A 279 12.51 -20.21 11.87
C GLY A 279 13.87 -19.67 12.28
N ARG A 280 14.90 -19.88 11.46
CA ARG A 280 16.26 -19.41 11.71
C ARG A 280 16.49 -18.05 11.07
N PRO A 281 17.11 -17.09 11.77
CA PRO A 281 17.53 -15.83 11.15
C PRO A 281 18.45 -16.07 9.96
N PHE A 282 18.16 -15.42 8.83
CA PHE A 282 18.94 -15.49 7.58
C PHE A 282 19.46 -14.13 7.13
N CYS A 283 19.03 -13.05 7.76
CA CYS A 283 19.46 -11.70 7.44
C CYS A 283 19.52 -10.84 8.72
N CYS A 284 20.17 -9.68 8.60
CA CYS A 284 20.17 -8.67 9.64
C CYS A 284 18.74 -8.17 9.89
N PHE A 285 18.33 -8.17 11.16
CA PHE A 285 16.97 -7.78 11.53
C PHE A 285 16.58 -6.35 11.12
N ILE A 286 17.56 -5.45 11.02
CA ILE A 286 17.33 -4.02 10.76
C ILE A 286 17.47 -3.63 9.29
N CYS A 287 18.45 -4.18 8.58
CA CYS A 287 18.78 -3.76 7.21
C CYS A 287 18.75 -4.89 6.19
N GLU A 288 18.33 -6.09 6.59
CA GLU A 288 18.23 -7.28 5.75
C GLU A 288 19.53 -7.74 5.07
N ALA A 289 20.70 -7.22 5.47
CA ALA A 289 21.98 -7.71 5.00
C ALA A 289 22.15 -9.21 5.33
N LEU A 290 22.59 -10.01 4.36
CA LEU A 290 22.78 -11.46 4.52
C LEU A 290 24.07 -11.82 5.28
N THR A 291 25.05 -10.91 5.30
CA THR A 291 26.35 -11.09 5.95
C THR A 291 26.64 -9.92 6.91
N ALA A 292 27.66 -10.08 7.76
CA ALA A 292 28.14 -8.98 8.59
C ALA A 292 29.10 -8.07 7.80
N LYS A 293 29.27 -6.82 8.24
CA LYS A 293 30.13 -5.83 7.55
C LYS A 293 31.60 -6.27 7.47
N GLU A 294 32.09 -6.98 8.49
CA GLU A 294 33.51 -7.36 8.65
C GLU A 294 33.73 -8.88 8.65
N ARG A 295 32.66 -9.67 8.50
CA ARG A 295 32.68 -11.14 8.57
C ARG A 295 31.59 -11.72 7.69
N ASP A 296 31.80 -12.92 7.17
CA ASP A 296 30.79 -13.59 6.34
C ASP A 296 29.54 -14.00 7.13
N LYS A 297 29.66 -14.18 8.46
CA LYS A 297 28.58 -14.65 9.33
C LYS A 297 27.95 -13.51 10.13
N LEU A 298 26.63 -13.50 10.21
CA LEU A 298 25.86 -12.57 11.04
C LEU A 298 26.14 -12.76 12.53
N LEU A 299 26.04 -11.67 13.28
CA LEU A 299 26.12 -11.65 14.73
C LEU A 299 24.78 -12.12 15.30
N MET A 300 24.73 -13.37 15.73
CA MET A 300 23.54 -13.99 16.32
C MET A 300 23.36 -13.56 17.77
N CYS A 301 22.13 -13.20 18.16
CA CYS A 301 21.80 -13.04 19.57
C CYS A 301 21.86 -14.42 20.28
N PRO A 302 22.22 -14.51 21.58
CA PRO A 302 22.24 -15.78 22.31
C PRO A 302 20.94 -16.59 22.27
N CYS A 303 19.79 -15.93 22.12
CA CYS A 303 18.48 -16.57 21.95
C CYS A 303 18.26 -17.22 20.56
N ARG A 304 19.18 -16.98 19.62
CA ARG A 304 19.17 -17.46 18.22
C ARG A 304 17.94 -17.06 17.40
N SER A 305 17.07 -16.18 17.90
CA SER A 305 15.86 -15.75 17.21
C SER A 305 16.04 -14.50 16.33
N VAL A 306 17.17 -13.79 16.47
CA VAL A 306 17.52 -12.61 15.67
C VAL A 306 19.02 -12.57 15.37
N ALA A 307 19.37 -11.92 14.27
CA ALA A 307 20.74 -11.74 13.81
C ALA A 307 20.98 -10.28 13.38
N TYR A 308 22.24 -9.84 13.43
CA TYR A 308 22.65 -8.48 13.07
C TYR A 308 23.91 -8.49 12.21
N CYS A 309 24.02 -7.56 11.27
CA CYS A 309 25.25 -7.39 10.48
C CYS A 309 26.33 -6.54 11.21
N SER A 310 25.94 -5.77 12.23
CA SER A 310 26.83 -4.94 13.03
C SER A 310 26.24 -4.66 14.42
N ILE A 311 27.10 -4.22 15.36
CA ILE A 311 26.68 -3.74 16.68
C ILE A 311 25.73 -2.55 16.56
N GLU A 312 25.91 -1.68 15.56
CA GLU A 312 25.04 -0.51 15.32
C GLU A 312 23.60 -0.97 15.04
N CYS A 313 23.43 -1.98 14.18
CA CYS A 313 22.11 -2.57 13.90
C CYS A 313 21.52 -3.25 15.13
N GLN A 314 22.35 -3.94 15.91
CA GLN A 314 21.92 -4.51 17.18
C GLN A 314 21.38 -3.43 18.12
N VAL A 315 22.13 -2.34 18.34
CA VAL A 315 21.75 -1.24 19.24
C VAL A 315 20.42 -0.59 18.82
N LYS A 316 20.19 -0.39 17.51
CA LYS A 316 18.92 0.14 16.98
C LYS A 316 17.71 -0.73 17.35
N HIS A 317 17.86 -2.06 17.28
CA HIS A 317 16.78 -2.99 17.62
C HIS A 317 16.69 -3.33 19.11
N TRP A 318 17.81 -3.26 19.84
CA TRP A 318 17.97 -3.88 21.16
C TRP A 318 16.93 -3.41 22.18
N LYS A 319 16.52 -2.14 22.13
CA LYS A 319 15.49 -1.59 23.01
C LYS A 319 14.18 -2.39 22.94
N LYS A 320 13.79 -2.85 21.75
CA LYS A 320 12.60 -3.69 21.53
C LYS A 320 12.90 -5.16 21.82
N HIS A 321 14.01 -5.67 21.29
CA HIS A 321 14.35 -7.09 21.41
C HIS A 321 14.60 -7.56 22.85
N LYS A 322 15.28 -6.76 23.68
CA LYS A 322 15.68 -7.15 25.04
C LYS A 322 14.52 -7.61 25.91
N VAL A 323 13.32 -7.08 25.64
CA VAL A 323 12.08 -7.43 26.35
C VAL A 323 11.53 -8.79 25.90
N LEU A 324 11.76 -9.15 24.64
CA LEU A 324 11.29 -10.40 24.01
C LEU A 324 12.36 -11.51 24.02
N CYS A 325 13.61 -11.17 24.33
CA CYS A 325 14.73 -12.09 24.28
C CYS A 325 14.57 -13.18 25.33
N THR A 326 14.63 -14.43 24.89
CA THR A 326 14.51 -15.61 25.76
C THR A 326 15.84 -15.99 26.43
N GLY A 327 16.93 -15.28 26.15
CA GLY A 327 18.26 -15.58 26.67
C GLY A 327 18.94 -16.76 25.95
N PRO A 328 20.11 -17.20 26.41
CA PRO A 328 20.86 -18.29 25.79
C PRO A 328 20.05 -19.59 25.70
N LEU A 329 20.19 -20.30 24.58
CA LEU A 329 19.61 -21.63 24.40
C LEU A 329 20.60 -22.72 24.86
N ASN A 330 20.09 -23.76 25.49
CA ASN A 330 20.85 -24.97 25.84
C ASN A 330 21.14 -25.86 24.61
N GLU A 331 21.80 -27.00 24.82
CA GLU A 331 22.12 -27.96 23.74
C GLU A 331 20.89 -28.50 23.00
N ARG A 332 19.72 -28.49 23.65
CA ARG A 332 18.43 -28.88 23.08
C ARG A 332 17.70 -27.71 22.41
N GLY A 333 18.30 -26.53 22.33
CA GLY A 333 17.71 -25.33 21.75
C GLY A 333 16.65 -24.67 22.65
N GLU A 334 16.60 -25.00 23.93
CA GLU A 334 15.61 -24.48 24.87
C GLU A 334 16.20 -23.32 25.69
N SER A 335 15.42 -22.26 25.90
CA SER A 335 15.78 -21.19 26.83
C SER A 335 15.41 -21.54 28.27
N GLU A 336 16.06 -20.90 29.24
CA GLU A 336 15.70 -21.05 30.67
C GLU A 336 14.23 -20.69 30.92
N ALA A 337 13.69 -19.70 30.21
CA ALA A 337 12.28 -19.32 30.26
C ALA A 337 11.35 -20.43 29.76
N MET A 338 11.70 -21.10 28.66
CA MET A 338 10.94 -22.24 28.11
C MET A 338 10.94 -23.43 29.10
N VAL A 339 12.09 -23.74 29.70
CA VAL A 339 12.23 -24.82 30.69
C VAL A 339 11.43 -24.52 31.97
N LYS A 340 11.44 -23.27 32.45
CA LYS A 340 10.65 -22.84 33.62
C LYS A 340 9.14 -22.90 33.35
N LYS A 341 8.67 -22.58 32.13
CA LYS A 341 7.25 -22.69 31.77
C LYS A 341 6.78 -24.15 31.76
N ARG A 342 7.59 -25.05 31.19
CA ARG A 342 7.31 -26.50 31.16
C ARG A 342 7.33 -27.16 32.55
N SER A 343 8.23 -26.74 33.42
CA SER A 343 8.29 -27.27 34.80
C SER A 343 7.14 -26.75 35.68
N LYS A 344 6.57 -25.58 35.38
CA LYS A 344 5.35 -25.08 36.04
C LYS A 344 4.10 -25.84 35.59
N THR A 345 3.96 -26.18 34.31
CA THR A 345 2.86 -27.02 33.84
C THR A 345 3.01 -28.49 34.26
N GLY A 346 4.24 -28.97 34.47
CA GLY A 346 4.52 -30.32 34.97
C GLY A 346 4.38 -30.53 36.49
N LYS A 347 4.30 -29.46 37.30
CA LYS A 347 4.17 -29.56 38.77
C LYS A 347 2.74 -29.55 39.30
N GLY A 348 1.73 -29.55 38.42
CA GLY A 348 0.31 -29.44 38.77
C GLY A 348 -0.54 -30.69 38.50
N MET A 349 0.03 -31.90 38.48
CA MET A 349 -0.75 -33.13 38.38
C MET A 349 -0.16 -34.21 39.29
N LYS A 350 -0.48 -34.14 40.59
CA LYS A 350 -0.42 -35.28 41.50
C LYS A 350 -1.79 -35.43 42.15
N GLY A 351 -2.46 -36.52 41.83
CA GLY A 351 -3.58 -37.04 42.62
C GLY A 351 -4.85 -37.29 41.81
N GLY A 352 -5.20 -38.56 41.67
CA GLY A 352 -6.54 -39.00 41.29
C GLY A 352 -6.57 -39.93 40.08
N GLY A 353 -6.25 -41.21 40.29
CA GLY A 353 -6.61 -42.25 39.34
C GLY A 353 -8.11 -42.45 39.33
N ALA A 354 -8.69 -42.50 38.14
CA ALA A 354 -9.92 -43.23 37.83
C ALA A 354 -9.92 -43.48 36.33
N ASP A 355 -9.81 -44.77 36.01
CA ASP A 355 -9.96 -45.36 34.69
C ASP A 355 -11.44 -45.25 34.28
N VAL A 356 -11.75 -44.50 33.22
CA VAL A 356 -12.98 -44.65 32.43
C VAL A 356 -12.65 -44.26 31.00
N GLY A 357 -12.84 -45.20 30.08
CA GLY A 357 -12.53 -45.04 28.67
C GLY A 357 -13.57 -44.28 27.85
N VAL A 358 -13.26 -44.29 26.54
CA VAL A 358 -14.04 -43.92 25.36
C VAL A 358 -14.06 -42.43 25.00
N ALA A 359 -13.43 -42.10 23.87
CA ALA A 359 -14.03 -41.44 22.70
C ALA A 359 -13.02 -40.55 21.96
N ASP A 360 -12.94 -40.82 20.65
CA ASP A 360 -12.52 -39.97 19.54
C ASP A 360 -12.27 -38.49 19.83
N VAL A 361 -11.10 -37.98 19.41
CA VAL A 361 -10.81 -36.55 19.31
C VAL A 361 -10.61 -36.20 17.84
N GLY A 362 -11.69 -35.67 17.26
CA GLY A 362 -11.64 -34.89 16.03
C GLY A 362 -10.85 -33.60 16.23
N VAL A 363 -10.04 -33.27 15.22
CA VAL A 363 -9.28 -32.03 15.15
C VAL A 363 -10.21 -30.91 14.68
N ALA A 364 -10.45 -29.93 15.54
CA ALA A 364 -11.04 -28.64 15.15
C ALA A 364 -10.13 -27.51 15.64
N GLY A 365 -9.82 -26.60 14.73
CA GLY A 365 -8.94 -25.45 14.95
C GLY A 365 -9.62 -24.27 15.62
N VAL A 366 -8.79 -23.33 16.08
CA VAL A 366 -9.13 -21.95 16.48
C VAL A 366 -7.81 -21.17 16.32
N GLY A 367 -7.68 -20.05 15.59
CA GLY A 367 -8.65 -19.00 15.31
C GLY A 367 -8.35 -17.77 16.19
N VAL A 368 -7.52 -16.86 15.68
CA VAL A 368 -7.51 -15.39 15.84
C VAL A 368 -7.97 -14.76 17.18
N ALA A 369 -7.14 -13.88 17.73
CA ALA A 369 -7.58 -12.84 18.67
C ALA A 369 -7.01 -11.46 18.26
N GLU A 370 -7.85 -10.62 17.66
CA GLU A 370 -7.68 -9.17 17.63
C GLU A 370 -8.49 -8.52 18.76
N GLY A 371 -7.92 -7.44 19.31
CA GLY A 371 -8.49 -6.67 20.40
C GLY A 371 -9.55 -5.67 19.94
N ALA A 372 -10.62 -5.54 20.72
CA ALA A 372 -11.65 -4.53 20.54
C ALA A 372 -11.35 -3.27 21.38
N VAL A 373 -11.43 -2.13 20.71
CA VAL A 373 -11.51 -0.77 21.26
C VAL A 373 -12.93 -0.52 21.80
N ALA A 374 -13.04 0.16 22.94
CA ALA A 374 -14.32 0.57 23.53
C ALA A 374 -14.55 2.09 23.42
N THR A 375 -15.58 2.48 22.67
CA THR A 375 -16.42 3.66 22.86
C THR A 375 -17.85 3.09 22.96
N GLY A 376 -18.76 3.45 23.86
CA GLY A 376 -19.09 4.70 24.51
C GLY A 376 -20.55 5.04 24.16
N LYS A 377 -21.51 4.74 25.05
CA LYS A 377 -22.67 5.59 25.46
C LYS A 377 -23.93 4.81 25.92
N ASN A 378 -24.43 5.28 27.06
CA ASN A 378 -25.82 5.51 27.47
C ASN A 378 -26.86 4.37 27.51
N GLY A 379 -27.38 4.13 28.73
CA GLY A 379 -28.63 3.43 28.95
C GLY A 379 -29.09 3.51 30.41
N LYS A 380 -30.10 4.33 30.67
CA LYS A 380 -30.64 4.79 31.97
C LYS A 380 -31.41 3.71 32.77
N LYS A 381 -31.45 3.95 34.09
CA LYS A 381 -32.54 3.73 35.07
C LYS A 381 -32.76 2.33 35.69
N GLY A 382 -32.70 2.31 37.03
CA GLY A 382 -33.33 1.28 37.87
C GLY A 382 -33.04 1.49 39.35
N LYS A 383 -33.93 2.18 40.07
CA LYS A 383 -33.86 2.55 41.50
C LYS A 383 -34.01 1.37 42.47
N LYS A 384 -33.59 1.66 43.73
CA LYS A 384 -33.97 1.11 45.06
C LYS A 384 -32.92 0.15 45.63
N GLY A 385 -32.43 0.28 46.86
CA GLY A 385 -32.68 1.26 47.91
C GLY A 385 -32.10 0.81 49.24
N LYS A 386 -31.84 1.81 50.10
CA LYS A 386 -31.80 1.78 51.58
C LYS A 386 -30.66 1.04 52.34
N LYS A 387 -29.99 1.92 53.11
CA LYS A 387 -29.69 1.87 54.56
C LYS A 387 -28.41 1.15 55.01
N GLY A 388 -27.56 1.91 55.69
CA GLY A 388 -26.56 1.38 56.63
C GLY A 388 -25.54 2.41 57.10
N LYS A 389 -25.90 3.24 58.08
CA LYS A 389 -24.99 4.17 58.79
C LYS A 389 -23.90 3.43 59.56
N LYS A 390 -22.78 4.15 59.77
CA LYS A 390 -21.76 4.12 60.85
C LYS A 390 -20.37 3.94 60.23
N GLY A 391 -19.33 4.70 60.54
CA GLY A 391 -19.10 5.74 61.51
C GLY A 391 -17.59 5.99 61.57
N ARG A 392 -17.22 7.26 61.75
CA ARG A 392 -15.91 7.83 62.12
C ARG A 392 -14.81 6.87 62.63
N GLY A 393 -13.60 7.07 62.13
CA GLY A 393 -12.35 6.70 62.80
C GLY A 393 -11.12 7.35 62.15
N LYS A 394 -10.70 8.49 62.68
CA LYS A 394 -9.44 9.20 62.38
C LYS A 394 -8.31 8.63 63.25
N LYS A 395 -7.07 8.89 62.83
CA LYS A 395 -5.76 8.70 63.51
C LYS A 395 -5.20 7.28 63.33
N LYS A 396 -3.92 7.09 63.01
CA LYS A 396 -2.72 7.94 63.12
C LYS A 396 -1.73 7.50 62.05
#